data_AF-A0A1A7Y633-F1
#
_entry.id   AF-A0A1A7Y633-F1
#
_cell.length_a   1.000
_cell.length_b   1.000
_cell.length_c   1.000
_cell.angle_alpha   90.00
_cell.angle_beta   90.00
_cell.angle_gamma   90.00
#
_symmetry.space_group_name_H-M   'P 1'
#
loop_
_entity.id
_entity.type
_entity.pdbx_description
1 polymer ?
#
loop_
_entity_poly.entity_id
_entity_poly.type
_entity_poly.pdbx_seq_one_letter_code
_entity_poly.pdbx_strand_id
1 'polypeptide(L)'
;RTDVPLPPENASKVVSSLVSHSASTNLLWSGHSPLSLAIASGNYLAVQELLNGGADPNTPLGPMVGSALCALVNINYNFGEKKMKMLDMLIKADADILMPVKVGGVEGTVFDYAHSILKENFKLAHVQTHSFDGDERKLLEAHQLQKAMVNLLRKKYKHMDAENLTSGGPEKAENHRLPLFCFHCGCSISKKPKAHTQDHKVFCSRTCKNKEKVVHHYVPANMKENYSFN
;
A
#
# COMPACT_ATOMS: atom_id res chain seq x y z
N ARG A 1 -37.53 -7.79 4.25
CA ARG A 1 -36.90 -8.21 2.98
C ARG A 1 -35.46 -8.55 3.35
N THR A 2 -35.14 -9.83 3.43
CA THR A 2 -33.80 -10.30 3.82
C THR A 2 -32.89 -10.11 2.62
N ASP A 3 -31.98 -9.14 2.69
CA ASP A 3 -30.89 -8.96 1.74
C ASP A 3 -29.96 -10.18 1.87
N VAL A 4 -30.27 -11.24 1.12
CA VAL A 4 -29.33 -12.33 0.88
C VAL A 4 -28.17 -11.69 0.10
N PRO A 5 -26.93 -11.67 0.63
CA PRO A 5 -25.80 -11.13 -0.10
C PRO A 5 -25.70 -11.84 -1.44
N LEU A 6 -25.79 -11.10 -2.55
CA LEU A 6 -25.61 -11.66 -3.87
C LEU A 6 -24.28 -12.42 -3.92
N PRO A 7 -24.23 -13.64 -4.49
CA PRO A 7 -22.98 -14.33 -4.71
C PRO A 7 -21.98 -13.40 -5.41
N PRO A 8 -20.70 -13.37 -5.01
CA PRO A 8 -19.73 -12.42 -5.53
C PRO A 8 -19.60 -12.47 -7.06
N GLU A 9 -19.86 -13.65 -7.65
CA GLU A 9 -19.89 -13.93 -9.09
C GLU A 9 -21.05 -13.23 -9.83
N ASN A 10 -22.19 -13.03 -9.18
CA ASN A 10 -23.32 -12.34 -9.79
C ASN A 10 -23.08 -10.83 -9.78
N ALA A 11 -22.52 -10.30 -8.69
CA ALA A 11 -22.13 -8.91 -8.59
C ALA A 11 -21.03 -8.54 -9.61
N SER A 12 -20.03 -9.41 -9.81
CA SER A 12 -18.98 -9.15 -10.80
C SER A 12 -19.50 -9.12 -12.24
N LYS A 13 -20.46 -10.00 -12.60
CA LYS A 13 -21.10 -9.99 -13.93
C LYS A 13 -21.87 -8.68 -14.18
N VAL A 14 -22.60 -8.19 -13.18
CA VAL A 14 -23.30 -6.91 -13.28
C VAL A 14 -22.30 -5.77 -13.46
N VAL A 15 -21.23 -5.74 -12.65
CA VAL A 15 -20.15 -4.75 -12.77
C VAL A 15 -19.52 -4.78 -14.16
N SER A 16 -19.18 -5.97 -14.67
CA SER A 16 -18.60 -6.16 -16.01
C SER A 16 -19.51 -5.61 -17.11
N SER A 17 -20.81 -5.88 -17.01
CA SER A 17 -21.82 -5.34 -17.95
C SER A 17 -21.95 -3.81 -17.86
N LEU A 18 -21.93 -3.23 -16.66
CA LEU A 18 -22.01 -1.77 -16.51
C LEU A 18 -20.77 -1.07 -17.07
N VAL A 19 -19.59 -1.62 -16.78
CA VAL A 19 -18.30 -1.12 -17.28
C VAL A 19 -18.22 -1.21 -18.80
N SER A 20 -18.70 -2.30 -19.41
CA SER A 20 -18.71 -2.44 -20.87
C SER A 20 -19.61 -1.42 -21.57
N HIS A 21 -20.59 -0.86 -20.86
CA HIS A 21 -21.44 0.24 -21.30
C HIS A 21 -20.89 1.62 -20.86
N SER A 22 -19.59 1.72 -20.55
CA SER A 22 -18.91 2.96 -20.17
C SER A 22 -19.51 3.65 -18.93
N ALA A 23 -20.03 2.87 -17.98
CA ALA A 23 -20.44 3.41 -16.69
C ALA A 23 -19.24 4.08 -15.99
N SER A 24 -19.48 5.27 -15.44
CA SER A 24 -18.45 6.04 -14.74
C SER A 24 -17.97 5.32 -13.49
N THR A 25 -16.67 5.04 -13.40
CA THR A 25 -16.03 4.35 -12.27
C THR A 25 -15.50 5.29 -11.18
N ASN A 26 -15.65 6.60 -11.37
CA ASN A 26 -15.11 7.65 -10.49
C ASN A 26 -16.18 8.36 -9.64
N LEU A 27 -17.47 8.09 -9.86
CA LEU A 27 -18.54 8.70 -9.07
C LEU A 27 -18.48 8.23 -7.62
N LEU A 28 -18.47 9.18 -6.69
CA LEU A 28 -18.39 8.88 -5.26
C LEU A 28 -19.78 8.77 -4.65
N TRP A 29 -20.03 7.69 -3.92
CA TRP A 29 -21.20 7.53 -3.06
C TRP A 29 -20.75 7.35 -1.62
N SER A 30 -21.19 8.23 -0.72
CA SER A 30 -20.76 8.25 0.68
C SER A 30 -19.23 8.29 0.85
N GLY A 31 -18.53 8.96 -0.07
CA GLY A 31 -17.08 9.05 -0.08
C GLY A 31 -16.35 7.83 -0.67
N HIS A 32 -17.07 6.82 -1.15
CA HIS A 32 -16.49 5.65 -1.82
C HIS A 32 -16.68 5.70 -3.33
N SER A 33 -15.63 5.41 -4.09
CA SER A 33 -15.75 5.01 -5.49
C SER A 33 -16.26 3.55 -5.59
N PRO A 34 -16.81 3.12 -6.74
CA PRO A 34 -17.13 1.72 -7.02
C PRO A 34 -15.99 0.76 -6.64
N LEU A 35 -14.74 1.12 -6.96
CA LEU A 35 -13.54 0.33 -6.65
C LEU A 35 -13.33 0.20 -5.13
N SER A 36 -13.38 1.32 -4.41
CA SER A 36 -13.19 1.29 -2.96
C SER A 36 -14.32 0.58 -2.21
N LEU A 37 -15.54 0.59 -2.76
CA LEU A 37 -16.68 -0.14 -2.21
C LEU A 37 -16.57 -1.64 -2.46
N ALA A 38 -16.07 -2.05 -3.63
CA ALA A 38 -15.73 -3.44 -3.93
C ALA A 38 -14.65 -3.98 -2.97
N ILE A 39 -13.65 -3.15 -2.66
CA ILE A 39 -12.62 -3.46 -1.65
C ILE A 39 -13.25 -3.59 -0.27
N ALA A 40 -14.06 -2.61 0.17
CA ALA A 40 -14.71 -2.58 1.47
C ALA A 40 -15.78 -3.67 1.66
N SER A 41 -16.20 -4.35 0.59
CA SER A 41 -17.09 -5.52 0.63
C SER A 41 -16.35 -6.85 0.50
N GLY A 42 -15.04 -6.83 0.24
CA GLY A 42 -14.22 -8.04 0.06
C GLY A 42 -14.47 -8.79 -1.25
N ASN A 43 -15.12 -8.14 -2.21
CA ASN A 43 -15.41 -8.74 -3.51
C ASN A 43 -14.25 -8.54 -4.48
N TYR A 44 -13.23 -9.41 -4.36
CA TYR A 44 -12.04 -9.35 -5.22
C TYR A 44 -12.36 -9.54 -6.71
N LEU A 45 -13.45 -10.23 -7.07
CA LEU A 45 -13.88 -10.39 -8.47
C LEU A 45 -14.39 -9.05 -9.02
N ALA A 46 -15.22 -8.33 -8.26
CA ALA A 46 -15.65 -6.99 -8.64
C ALA A 46 -14.49 -5.99 -8.71
N VAL A 47 -13.50 -6.10 -7.80
CA VAL A 47 -12.26 -5.31 -7.89
C VAL A 47 -11.54 -5.58 -9.21
N GLN A 48 -11.39 -6.85 -9.59
CA GLN A 48 -10.74 -7.22 -10.84
C GLN A 48 -11.49 -6.67 -12.07
N GLU A 49 -12.82 -6.79 -12.12
CA GLU A 49 -13.62 -6.25 -13.23
C GLU A 49 -13.54 -4.72 -13.32
N LEU A 50 -13.56 -4.01 -12.19
CA LEU A 50 -13.44 -2.55 -12.16
C LEU A 50 -12.07 -2.08 -12.64
N LEU A 51 -10.99 -2.74 -12.21
CA LEU A 51 -9.64 -2.41 -12.67
C LEU A 51 -9.46 -2.71 -14.17
N ASN A 52 -9.98 -3.85 -14.65
CA ASN A 52 -10.02 -4.15 -16.08
C ASN A 52 -10.84 -3.12 -16.87
N GLY A 53 -11.85 -2.54 -16.23
CA GLY A 53 -12.67 -1.44 -16.72
C GLY A 53 -12.03 -0.06 -16.74
N GLY A 54 -10.76 0.05 -16.33
CA GLY A 54 -10.05 1.33 -16.25
C GLY A 54 -10.39 2.16 -15.01
N ALA A 55 -10.91 1.57 -13.95
CA ALA A 55 -11.03 2.27 -12.67
C ALA A 55 -9.65 2.62 -12.12
N ASP A 56 -9.39 3.92 -11.91
CA ASP A 56 -8.12 4.40 -11.37
C ASP A 56 -8.02 4.16 -9.85
N PRO A 57 -7.06 3.35 -9.36
CA PRO A 57 -6.87 3.11 -7.93
C PRO A 57 -6.39 4.35 -7.15
N ASN A 58 -5.89 5.36 -7.84
CA ASN A 58 -5.40 6.62 -7.29
C ASN A 58 -6.47 7.73 -7.29
N THR A 59 -7.72 7.37 -7.57
CA THR A 59 -8.84 8.31 -7.46
C THR A 59 -8.95 8.80 -6.00
N PRO A 60 -8.91 10.12 -5.73
CA PRO A 60 -9.09 10.65 -4.39
C PRO A 60 -10.53 10.40 -3.93
N LEU A 61 -10.66 9.84 -2.73
CA LEU A 61 -11.93 9.46 -2.14
C LEU A 61 -12.36 10.47 -1.07
N GLY A 62 -13.51 10.21 -0.44
CA GLY A 62 -14.02 11.03 0.64
C GLY A 62 -13.05 11.11 1.84
N PRO A 63 -13.20 12.12 2.70
CA PRO A 63 -12.25 12.46 3.78
C PRO A 63 -12.14 11.40 4.89
N MET A 64 -12.98 10.36 4.88
CA MET A 64 -12.84 9.20 5.77
C MET A 64 -12.12 8.02 5.12
N VAL A 65 -12.06 7.97 3.79
CA VAL A 65 -11.55 6.81 3.03
C VAL A 65 -10.18 7.09 2.43
N GLY A 66 -9.95 8.29 1.88
CA GLY A 66 -8.66 8.70 1.31
C GLY A 66 -8.40 8.17 -0.10
N SER A 67 -8.15 6.87 -0.24
CA SER A 67 -7.86 6.19 -1.52
C SER A 67 -8.26 4.70 -1.50
N ALA A 68 -8.18 4.02 -2.64
CA ALA A 68 -8.45 2.57 -2.71
C ALA A 68 -7.50 1.76 -1.82
N LEU A 69 -6.22 2.14 -1.77
CA LEU A 69 -5.23 1.52 -0.87
C LEU A 69 -5.54 1.81 0.60
N CYS A 70 -5.96 3.03 0.96
CA CYS A 70 -6.39 3.33 2.33
C CYS A 70 -7.61 2.50 2.74
N ALA A 71 -8.59 2.33 1.84
CA ALA A 71 -9.75 1.47 2.05
C ALA A 71 -9.33 0.01 2.29
N LEU A 72 -8.36 -0.50 1.53
CA LEU A 72 -7.82 -1.84 1.71
C LEU A 72 -7.14 -1.98 3.07
N VAL A 73 -6.33 -1.01 3.49
CA VAL A 73 -5.56 -1.10 4.74
C VAL A 73 -6.44 -1.08 5.98
N ASN A 74 -7.61 -0.46 5.89
CA ASN A 74 -8.54 -0.42 7.00
C ASN A 74 -8.82 -1.84 7.53
N ILE A 75 -8.47 -2.06 8.79
CA ILE A 75 -8.53 -3.37 9.47
C ILE A 75 -9.94 -3.73 9.93
N ASN A 76 -10.86 -2.76 9.95
CA ASN A 76 -12.28 -3.03 10.24
C ASN A 76 -12.89 -3.97 9.19
N TYR A 77 -12.27 -4.05 8.02
CA TYR A 77 -12.65 -4.98 6.97
C TYR A 77 -11.80 -6.25 7.04
N ASN A 78 -12.42 -7.34 7.48
CA ASN A 78 -11.79 -8.67 7.56
C ASN A 78 -12.19 -9.53 6.36
N PHE A 79 -11.24 -9.76 5.45
CA PHE A 79 -11.44 -10.62 4.27
C PHE A 79 -10.39 -11.75 4.17
N GLY A 80 -9.62 -11.98 5.24
CA GLY A 80 -8.56 -12.99 5.28
C GLY A 80 -7.58 -12.89 4.11
N GLU A 81 -7.25 -14.04 3.52
CA GLU A 81 -6.30 -14.17 2.40
C GLU A 81 -6.64 -13.32 1.17
N LYS A 82 -7.92 -12.95 0.97
CA LYS A 82 -8.37 -12.12 -0.16
C LYS A 82 -7.77 -10.71 -0.11
N LYS A 83 -7.36 -10.24 1.08
CA LYS A 83 -6.78 -8.92 1.28
C LYS A 83 -5.46 -8.76 0.53
N MET A 84 -4.58 -9.76 0.61
CA MET A 84 -3.32 -9.78 -0.13
C MET A 84 -3.55 -9.90 -1.63
N LYS A 85 -4.54 -10.69 -2.06
CA LYS A 85 -4.91 -10.78 -3.48
C LYS A 85 -5.38 -9.43 -4.04
N MET A 86 -6.20 -8.69 -3.31
CA MET A 86 -6.64 -7.35 -3.70
C MET A 86 -5.47 -6.35 -3.68
N LEU A 87 -4.54 -6.47 -2.73
CA LEU A 87 -3.31 -5.67 -2.75
C LEU A 87 -2.53 -5.90 -4.05
N ASP A 88 -2.29 -7.16 -4.44
CA ASP A 88 -1.58 -7.50 -5.68
C ASP A 88 -2.29 -6.96 -6.92
N MET A 89 -3.63 -6.97 -6.94
CA MET A 89 -4.42 -6.37 -8.02
C MET A 89 -4.22 -4.85 -8.10
N LEU A 90 -4.26 -4.14 -6.98
CA LEU A 90 -4.03 -2.70 -6.93
C LEU A 90 -2.60 -2.32 -7.34
N ILE A 91 -1.61 -3.11 -6.91
CA ILE A 91 -0.20 -2.90 -7.31
C ILE A 91 -0.05 -3.04 -8.83
N LYS A 92 -0.68 -4.05 -9.43
CA LYS A 92 -0.65 -4.26 -10.89
C LYS A 92 -1.34 -3.12 -11.65
N ALA A 93 -2.31 -2.46 -11.02
CA ALA A 93 -2.99 -1.29 -11.55
C ALA A 93 -2.27 0.04 -11.22
N ASP A 94 -1.01 -0.01 -10.82
CA ASP A 94 -0.16 1.14 -10.50
C ASP A 94 -0.71 2.02 -9.35
N ALA A 95 -1.26 1.38 -8.32
CA ALA A 95 -1.70 2.08 -7.12
C ALA A 95 -0.50 2.73 -6.39
N ASP A 96 -0.62 4.03 -6.17
CA ASP A 96 0.41 4.88 -5.61
C ASP A 96 0.35 4.93 -4.08
N ILE A 97 1.35 4.31 -3.44
CA ILE A 97 1.50 4.31 -1.99
C ILE A 97 1.99 5.65 -1.39
N LEU A 98 2.51 6.55 -2.22
CA LEU A 98 2.92 7.90 -1.85
C LEU A 98 1.89 8.97 -2.22
N MET A 99 0.75 8.57 -2.79
CA MET A 99 -0.35 9.48 -3.12
C MET A 99 -0.73 10.33 -1.88
N PRO A 100 -0.83 11.66 -2.00
CA PRO A 100 -1.29 12.51 -0.92
C PRO A 100 -2.77 12.26 -0.66
N VAL A 101 -3.12 12.07 0.61
CA VAL A 101 -4.49 11.83 1.08
C VAL A 101 -4.78 12.70 2.31
N LYS A 102 -6.06 13.02 2.50
CA LYS A 102 -6.56 13.70 3.69
C LYS A 102 -7.60 12.81 4.36
N VAL A 103 -7.20 12.14 5.45
CA VAL A 103 -8.08 11.21 6.17
C VAL A 103 -8.28 11.71 7.60
N GLY A 104 -9.54 11.88 8.02
CA GLY A 104 -9.87 12.35 9.36
C GLY A 104 -9.34 13.76 9.67
N GLY A 105 -9.21 14.61 8.65
CA GLY A 105 -8.67 15.97 8.78
C GLY A 105 -7.14 16.05 8.84
N VAL A 106 -6.44 14.92 8.82
CA VAL A 106 -4.96 14.86 8.79
C VAL A 106 -4.49 14.66 7.36
N GLU A 107 -3.52 15.48 6.94
CA GLU A 107 -2.87 15.38 5.63
C GLU A 107 -1.60 14.51 5.74
N GLY A 108 -1.44 13.58 4.81
CA GLY A 108 -0.29 12.67 4.73
C GLY A 108 -0.30 11.89 3.42
N THR A 109 0.58 10.90 3.29
CA THR A 109 0.52 9.93 2.17
C THR A 109 -0.30 8.70 2.55
N VAL A 110 -0.67 7.90 1.54
CA VAL A 110 -1.28 6.57 1.76
C VAL A 110 -0.42 5.71 2.69
N PHE A 111 0.91 5.74 2.51
CA PHE A 111 1.86 5.06 3.39
C PHE A 111 1.78 5.55 4.83
N ASP A 112 1.71 6.87 5.03
CA ASP A 112 1.66 7.49 6.36
C ASP A 112 0.41 7.02 7.12
N TYR A 113 -0.74 7.05 6.44
CA TYR A 113 -2.01 6.58 6.97
C TYR A 113 -1.94 5.10 7.32
N ALA A 114 -1.46 4.28 6.39
CA ALA A 114 -1.37 2.84 6.59
C ALA A 114 -0.45 2.46 7.74
N HIS A 115 0.70 3.12 7.85
CA HIS A 115 1.62 2.91 8.95
C HIS A 115 1.00 3.30 10.29
N SER A 116 0.24 4.40 10.35
CA SER A 116 -0.44 4.83 11.57
C SER A 116 -1.45 3.80 12.05
N ILE A 117 -2.35 3.35 11.17
CA ILE A 117 -3.38 2.36 11.48
C ILE A 117 -2.74 1.04 11.93
N LEU A 118 -1.75 0.52 11.20
CA LEU A 118 -1.13 -0.75 11.56
C LEU A 118 -0.37 -0.65 12.89
N LYS A 119 0.30 0.47 13.18
CA LYS A 119 1.02 0.70 14.44
C LYS A 119 0.11 0.78 15.65
N GLU A 120 -1.04 1.43 15.53
CA GLU A 120 -2.04 1.49 16.62
C GLU A 120 -2.53 0.09 17.00
N ASN A 121 -2.74 -0.77 16.01
CA ASN A 121 -3.18 -2.15 16.24
C ASN A 121 -2.14 -3.00 16.98
N PHE A 122 -0.86 -2.87 16.67
CA PHE A 122 0.19 -3.54 17.44
C PHE A 122 0.20 -3.13 18.92
N LYS A 123 -0.15 -1.88 19.23
CA LYS A 123 -0.25 -1.42 20.62
C LYS A 123 -1.46 -1.99 21.33
N LEU A 124 -2.61 -2.06 20.67
CA LEU A 124 -3.84 -2.60 21.25
C LEU A 124 -3.73 -4.11 21.51
N ALA A 125 -3.13 -4.86 20.59
CA ALA A 125 -2.89 -6.30 20.75
C ALA A 125 -1.96 -6.63 21.93
N HIS A 126 -0.96 -5.79 22.20
CA HIS A 126 -0.06 -5.99 23.35
C HIS A 126 -0.70 -5.67 24.70
N VAL A 127 -1.80 -4.90 24.72
CA VAL A 127 -2.55 -4.56 25.94
C VAL A 127 -3.62 -5.61 26.26
N GLN A 128 -4.14 -6.32 25.25
CA GLN A 128 -5.18 -7.34 25.41
C GLN A 128 -4.60 -8.77 25.45
N THR A 129 -3.74 -9.07 26.42
CA THR A 129 -3.05 -10.37 26.54
C THR A 129 -3.84 -11.48 27.25
N HIS A 130 -5.18 -11.47 27.24
CA HIS A 130 -5.96 -12.47 28.01
C HIS A 130 -7.17 -13.12 27.31
N SER A 131 -7.35 -13.06 25.99
CA SER A 131 -8.48 -13.79 25.37
C SER A 131 -8.38 -14.05 23.85
N PHE A 132 -8.36 -15.34 23.47
CA PHE A 132 -8.73 -15.97 22.18
C PHE A 132 -7.81 -15.89 20.92
N ASP A 133 -7.68 -17.06 20.28
CA ASP A 133 -7.05 -17.45 19.00
C ASP A 133 -7.37 -16.57 17.76
N GLY A 134 -8.39 -15.71 17.83
CA GLY A 134 -8.81 -14.83 16.73
C GLY A 134 -7.91 -13.61 16.54
N ASP A 135 -7.22 -13.16 17.59
CA ASP A 135 -6.41 -11.93 17.54
C ASP A 135 -4.99 -12.18 17.00
N GLU A 136 -4.46 -13.39 17.14
CA GLU A 136 -3.17 -13.77 16.53
C GLU A 136 -3.23 -13.76 15.00
N ARG A 137 -4.34 -14.25 14.42
CA ARG A 137 -4.55 -14.23 12.96
C ARG A 137 -4.62 -12.80 12.41
N LYS A 138 -5.37 -11.92 13.07
CA LYS A 138 -5.45 -10.50 12.69
C LYS A 138 -4.10 -9.80 12.80
N LEU A 139 -3.32 -10.12 13.83
CA LEU A 139 -1.98 -9.56 14.02
C LEU A 139 -1.01 -10.05 12.94
N LEU A 140 -1.07 -11.33 12.57
CA LEU A 140 -0.28 -11.88 11.48
C LEU A 140 -0.63 -11.22 10.13
N GLU A 141 -1.91 -11.06 9.83
CA GLU A 141 -2.39 -10.36 8.62
C GLU A 141 -1.93 -8.90 8.59
N ALA A 142 -2.07 -8.18 9.72
CA ALA A 142 -1.59 -6.80 9.84
C ALA A 142 -0.08 -6.71 9.61
N HIS A 143 0.70 -7.65 10.13
CA HIS A 143 2.14 -7.72 9.93
C HIS A 143 2.51 -8.03 8.46
N GLN A 144 1.81 -8.97 7.82
CA GLN A 144 1.99 -9.28 6.40
C GLN A 144 1.70 -8.06 5.53
N LEU A 145 0.60 -7.36 5.81
CA LEU A 145 0.22 -6.14 5.10
C LEU A 145 1.26 -5.04 5.29
N GLN A 146 1.72 -4.82 6.51
CA GLN A 146 2.78 -3.85 6.81
C GLN A 146 4.04 -4.14 5.99
N LYS A 147 4.48 -5.41 5.96
CA LYS A 147 5.66 -5.84 5.19
C LYS A 147 5.47 -5.61 3.70
N ALA A 148 4.29 -5.92 3.17
CA ALA A 148 3.95 -5.69 1.76
C ALA A 148 4.00 -4.20 1.42
N MET A 149 3.42 -3.33 2.25
CA MET A 149 3.42 -1.88 2.04
C MET A 149 4.82 -1.27 2.10
N VAL A 150 5.68 -1.72 3.02
CA VAL A 150 7.09 -1.29 3.04
C VAL A 150 7.83 -1.73 1.78
N ASN A 151 7.54 -2.93 1.27
CA ASN A 151 8.15 -3.41 0.02
C ASN A 151 7.68 -2.60 -1.20
N LEU A 152 6.41 -2.18 -1.24
CA LEU A 152 5.90 -1.28 -2.27
C LEU A 152 6.57 0.08 -2.24
N LEU A 153 6.70 0.66 -1.05
CA LEU A 153 7.45 1.90 -0.85
C LEU A 153 8.88 1.76 -1.40
N ARG A 154 9.57 0.67 -1.05
CA ARG A 154 10.94 0.40 -1.53
C ARG A 154 10.99 0.30 -3.06
N LYS A 155 10.05 -0.40 -3.69
CA LYS A 155 9.96 -0.50 -5.15
C LYS A 155 9.80 0.89 -5.77
N LYS A 156 8.88 1.70 -5.25
CA LYS A 156 8.61 3.06 -5.77
C LYS A 156 9.87 3.94 -5.73
N TYR A 157 10.59 3.97 -4.62
CA TYR A 157 11.86 4.72 -4.54
C TYR A 157 12.95 4.17 -5.47
N LYS A 158 13.04 2.85 -5.69
CA LYS A 158 14.01 2.28 -6.63
C LYS A 158 13.73 2.70 -8.07
N HIS A 159 12.46 2.77 -8.47
CA HIS A 159 12.07 3.27 -9.79
C HIS A 159 12.40 4.76 -9.94
N MET A 160 12.10 5.58 -8.91
CA MET A 160 12.49 7.00 -8.92
C MET A 160 14.00 7.21 -9.05
N ASP A 161 14.82 6.40 -8.34
CA ASP A 161 16.28 6.48 -8.46
C ASP A 161 16.75 6.12 -9.89
N ALA A 162 16.14 5.12 -10.53
CA ALA A 162 16.49 4.68 -11.89
C ALA A 162 16.09 5.68 -12.98
N GLU A 163 14.95 6.36 -12.83
CA GLU A 163 14.49 7.42 -13.74
C GLU A 163 15.36 8.68 -13.64
N ASN A 164 15.81 9.02 -12.42
CA ASN A 164 16.76 10.12 -12.19
C ASN A 164 18.17 9.85 -12.75
N LEU A 165 18.57 8.57 -12.88
CA LEU A 165 19.84 8.17 -13.49
C LEU A 165 19.80 8.21 -15.03
N THR A 166 18.61 8.15 -15.64
CA THR A 166 18.41 8.13 -17.10
C THR A 166 18.05 9.50 -17.68
N SER A 167 17.53 10.42 -16.86
CA SER A 167 17.22 11.80 -17.25
C SER A 167 18.30 12.77 -16.73
N GLY A 168 19.34 13.00 -17.54
CA GLY A 168 20.39 13.98 -17.27
C GLY A 168 19.95 15.43 -17.46
N GLY A 169 18.93 15.89 -16.74
CA GLY A 169 18.45 17.27 -16.80
C GLY A 169 18.22 17.87 -15.39
N PRO A 170 18.62 19.12 -15.13
CA PRO A 170 18.14 19.82 -13.94
C PRO A 170 16.68 20.22 -14.19
N GLU A 171 15.87 20.22 -13.13
CA GLU A 171 14.45 20.63 -13.04
C GLU A 171 13.49 19.43 -12.89
N LYS A 172 12.69 19.29 -11.83
CA LYS A 172 12.15 20.27 -10.88
C LYS A 172 12.28 19.71 -9.47
N ALA A 173 12.66 20.57 -8.53
CA ALA A 173 12.43 20.33 -7.11
C ALA A 173 10.92 20.40 -6.84
N GLU A 174 10.17 19.38 -7.26
CA GLU A 174 8.88 19.10 -6.67
C GLU A 174 9.12 18.93 -5.18
N ASN A 175 8.33 19.65 -4.39
CA ASN A 175 8.39 19.77 -2.94
C ASN A 175 8.06 18.42 -2.26
N HIS A 176 8.86 17.39 -2.54
CA HIS A 176 8.74 16.04 -2.03
C HIS A 176 9.04 16.11 -0.54
N ARG A 177 7.99 16.19 0.28
CA ARG A 177 8.09 16.02 1.73
C ARG A 177 8.90 14.74 1.96
N LEU A 178 10.09 14.89 2.53
CA LEU A 178 10.94 13.77 2.90
C LEU A 178 10.08 12.75 3.66
N PRO A 179 10.17 11.44 3.33
CA PRO A 179 9.32 10.45 3.94
C PRO A 179 9.45 10.53 5.47
N LEU A 180 8.32 10.68 6.15
CA LEU A 180 8.25 10.77 7.63
C LEU A 180 8.60 9.43 8.31
N PHE A 181 9.15 8.47 7.58
CA PHE A 181 9.33 7.07 7.96
C PHE A 181 10.68 6.55 7.49
N CYS A 182 11.18 5.56 8.22
CA CYS A 182 12.43 4.91 7.87
C CYS A 182 12.27 3.98 6.69
N PHE A 183 13.11 4.15 5.68
CA PHE A 183 13.15 3.33 4.49
C PHE A 183 13.39 1.83 4.77
N HIS A 184 14.21 1.52 5.77
CA HIS A 184 14.55 0.13 6.11
C HIS A 184 13.55 -0.50 7.09
N CYS A 185 13.26 0.20 8.19
CA CYS A 185 12.48 -0.33 9.31
C CYS A 185 10.98 0.01 9.22
N GLY A 186 10.59 0.92 8.31
CA GLY A 186 9.24 1.46 8.21
C GLY A 186 8.84 2.42 9.33
N CYS A 187 9.57 2.51 10.45
CA CYS A 187 9.16 3.30 11.61
C CYS A 187 9.08 4.80 11.33
N SER A 188 8.01 5.45 11.82
CA SER A 188 7.88 6.91 11.85
C SER A 188 9.06 7.61 12.54
N ILE A 189 9.49 8.71 11.93
CA ILE A 189 10.66 9.52 12.27
C ILE A 189 10.25 10.84 12.93
N SER A 190 8.95 11.17 12.93
CA SER A 190 8.36 12.38 13.52
C SER A 190 8.66 12.59 15.01
N LYS A 191 9.29 11.61 15.69
CA LYS A 191 9.71 11.66 17.09
C LYS A 191 11.23 11.45 17.31
N LYS A 192 12.07 11.46 16.28
CA LYS A 192 13.52 11.19 16.41
C LYS A 192 14.37 12.37 15.90
N PRO A 193 15.09 13.08 16.78
CA PRO A 193 15.90 14.25 16.40
C PRO A 193 17.17 13.92 15.59
N LYS A 194 17.49 12.64 15.38
CA LYS A 194 18.67 12.16 14.64
C LYS A 194 18.26 11.22 13.51
N ALA A 195 17.42 11.69 12.61
CA ALA A 195 17.12 10.99 11.37
C ALA A 195 18.34 11.06 10.45
N HIS A 196 18.71 9.95 9.81
CA HIS A 196 19.75 9.95 8.79
C HIS A 196 19.11 10.00 7.40
N THR A 197 19.47 11.00 6.60
CA THR A 197 19.03 11.11 5.20
C THR A 197 20.13 10.61 4.26
N GLN A 198 19.73 9.97 3.17
CA GLN A 198 20.59 9.62 2.03
C GLN A 198 19.67 9.36 0.82
N ASP A 199 19.91 9.99 -0.32
CA ASP A 199 19.20 9.73 -1.59
C ASP A 199 17.67 9.72 -1.45
N HIS A 200 17.09 10.80 -0.91
CA HIS A 200 15.64 10.94 -0.61
C HIS A 200 15.04 9.90 0.36
N LYS A 201 15.88 9.04 0.95
CA LYS A 201 15.49 8.03 1.95
C LYS A 201 15.84 8.55 3.34
N VAL A 202 14.96 8.30 4.29
CA VAL A 202 15.19 8.65 5.70
C VAL A 202 15.36 7.34 6.51
N PHE A 203 16.23 7.32 7.51
CA PHE A 203 16.52 6.13 8.33
C PHE A 203 16.38 6.40 9.84
N CYS A 204 15.75 5.45 10.55
CA CYS A 204 15.43 5.52 11.99
C CYS A 204 16.64 5.28 12.92
N SER A 205 17.76 4.77 12.40
CA SER A 205 19.01 4.52 13.13
C SER A 205 20.18 4.25 12.15
N ARG A 206 21.44 4.35 12.63
CA ARG A 206 22.62 3.92 11.87
C ARG A 206 22.56 2.44 11.48
N THR A 207 22.00 1.59 12.34
CA THR A 207 21.80 0.17 12.04
C THR A 207 20.90 -0.03 10.82
N CYS A 208 19.81 0.75 10.72
CA CYS A 208 18.91 0.69 9.57
C CYS A 208 19.56 1.22 8.29
N LYS A 209 20.35 2.29 8.40
CA LYS A 209 21.15 2.81 7.28
C LYS A 209 22.20 1.80 6.81
N ASN A 210 22.88 1.12 7.74
CA ASN A 210 23.94 0.16 7.42
C ASN A 210 23.40 -1.18 6.90
N LYS A 211 22.25 -1.66 7.38
CA LYS A 211 21.60 -2.84 6.80
C LYS A 211 21.24 -2.62 5.33
N GLU A 212 20.86 -1.40 4.95
CA GLU A 212 20.67 -1.05 3.54
C GLU A 212 21.99 -1.09 2.74
N LYS A 213 23.09 -0.56 3.31
CA LYS A 213 24.42 -0.66 2.70
C LYS A 213 24.89 -2.10 2.53
N VAL A 214 24.54 -2.99 3.47
CA VAL A 214 24.85 -4.43 3.39
C VAL A 214 24.08 -5.11 2.26
N VAL A 215 22.83 -4.72 1.99
CA VAL A 215 22.09 -5.22 0.81
C VAL A 215 22.72 -4.75 -0.50
N HIS A 216 23.33 -3.56 -0.53
CA HIS A 216 24.10 -3.07 -1.68
C HIS A 216 25.54 -3.61 -1.77
N HIS A 217 26.08 -4.25 -0.72
CA HIS A 217 27.43 -4.84 -0.71
C HIS A 217 27.42 -6.38 -0.67
N TYR A 218 26.25 -7.01 -0.67
CA TYR A 218 26.11 -8.43 -0.98
C TYR A 218 25.84 -8.62 -2.48
N VAL A 219 26.80 -8.17 -3.30
CA VAL A 219 27.16 -8.95 -4.48
C VAL A 219 28.07 -10.05 -3.91
N PRO A 220 27.63 -11.30 -3.79
CA PRO A 220 28.55 -12.36 -3.42
C PRO A 220 29.71 -12.36 -4.43
N ALA A 221 30.92 -12.11 -3.94
CA ALA A 221 32.14 -12.07 -4.74
C ALA A 221 32.57 -13.44 -5.32
N ASN A 222 31.66 -14.43 -5.37
CA ASN A 222 31.89 -15.80 -5.84
C ASN A 222 30.92 -16.23 -6.96
N MET A 223 30.63 -15.34 -7.91
CA MET A 223 30.15 -15.75 -9.24
C MET A 223 30.83 -14.91 -10.32
N LYS A 224 32.17 -15.00 -10.35
CA LYS A 224 32.92 -14.97 -11.60
C LYS A 224 33.39 -16.40 -11.83
N GLU A 225 33.22 -16.86 -13.06
CA GLU A 225 33.58 -18.17 -13.62
C GLU A 225 32.41 -19.16 -13.79
N ASN A 226 32.31 -19.61 -15.05
CA ASN A 226 31.51 -20.69 -15.60
C ASN A 226 30.08 -20.34 -16.02
N TYR A 227 29.95 -19.61 -17.13
CA TYR A 227 29.15 -20.06 -18.28
C TYR A 227 29.73 -19.45 -19.56
N SER A 228 30.68 -20.17 -20.17
CA SER A 228 30.96 -20.03 -21.61
C SER A 228 29.86 -20.75 -22.36
N PHE A 229 29.25 -20.05 -23.31
CA PHE A 229 28.50 -20.69 -24.40
C PHE A 229 29.47 -21.53 -25.24
N ASN A 230 29.18 -22.83 -25.32
CA ASN A 230 29.32 -23.67 -26.51
C ASN A 230 28.09 -24.58 -26.52
#